data_AF-A0A821LD20-F1
#
_entry.id   AF-A0A821LD20-F1
#
_cell.length_a   1.000
_cell.length_b   1.000
_cell.length_c   1.000
_cell.angle_alpha   90.00
_cell.angle_beta   90.00
_cell.angle_gamma   90.00
#
_symmetry.space_group_name_H-M   'P 1'
#
loop_
_entity.id
_entity.type
_entity.pdbx_description
1 polymer ?
#
loop_
_entity_poly.entity_id
_entity_poly.type
_entity_poly.pdbx_seq_one_letter_code
_entity_poly.pdbx_strand_id
1 'polypeptide(L)'
;MADIRYSSIEEDFNYGSNVASCHVYIRMQFLRKVYSIVAVQLCFVAIVSSVIISLENVKLFFQNNPGFVLLLLLATMVSLFALYINRLEYPINFALLGIFTLFESLTIGTVVSFFDKILVIQAVIITAAIVIGLTIYTFQTKRDFSDMGAI
;
A
#
# COMPACT_ATOMS: atom_id res chain seq x y z
N MET A 1 -30.00 -15.87 -24.72
CA MET A 1 -29.73 -16.61 -23.47
C MET A 1 -28.53 -17.55 -23.65
N ALA A 2 -27.40 -17.03 -24.14
CA ALA A 2 -26.16 -17.78 -24.38
C ALA A 2 -24.92 -17.04 -23.82
N ASP A 3 -25.14 -15.98 -23.04
CA ASP A 3 -24.10 -15.02 -22.64
C ASP A 3 -23.55 -15.29 -21.22
N ILE A 4 -24.23 -16.13 -20.42
CA ILE A 4 -23.84 -16.38 -19.01
C ILE A 4 -22.76 -17.47 -18.89
N ARG A 5 -22.61 -18.37 -19.88
CA ARG A 5 -21.72 -19.53 -19.77
C ARG A 5 -20.32 -19.31 -20.35
N TYR A 6 -20.15 -18.31 -21.22
CA TYR A 6 -18.82 -17.97 -21.75
C TYR A 6 -18.03 -17.12 -20.74
N SER A 7 -18.70 -16.17 -20.06
CA SER A 7 -18.08 -15.40 -18.98
C SER A 7 -17.64 -16.29 -17.81
N SER A 8 -18.41 -17.32 -17.45
CA SER A 8 -18.09 -18.16 -16.29
C SER A 8 -16.78 -18.95 -16.42
N ILE A 9 -16.41 -19.42 -17.62
CA ILE A 9 -15.16 -20.19 -17.81
C ILE A 9 -13.97 -19.25 -17.84
N GLU A 10 -14.09 -18.13 -18.57
CA GLU A 10 -13.03 -17.13 -18.66
C GLU A 10 -12.79 -16.43 -17.31
N GLU A 11 -13.85 -16.14 -16.56
CA GLU A 11 -13.77 -15.66 -15.17
C GLU A 11 -13.14 -16.68 -14.23
N ASP A 12 -13.45 -17.97 -14.36
CA ASP A 12 -12.87 -19.04 -13.53
C ASP A 12 -11.37 -19.22 -13.82
N PHE A 13 -10.93 -19.10 -15.07
CA PHE A 13 -9.50 -19.06 -15.41
C PHE A 13 -8.81 -17.78 -14.88
N ASN A 14 -9.46 -16.63 -14.97
CA ASN A 14 -8.89 -15.34 -14.57
C ASN A 14 -8.86 -15.12 -13.04
N TYR A 15 -9.83 -15.68 -12.30
CA TYR A 15 -10.04 -15.39 -10.88
C TYR A 15 -10.17 -16.62 -9.97
N GLY A 16 -10.35 -17.83 -10.52
CA GLY A 16 -10.53 -19.07 -9.76
C GLY A 16 -9.22 -19.74 -9.32
N SER A 17 -8.09 -19.40 -9.94
CA SER A 17 -6.78 -19.97 -9.60
C SER A 17 -6.02 -19.12 -8.56
N ASN A 18 -5.70 -19.71 -7.41
CA ASN A 18 -4.89 -19.04 -6.38
C ASN A 18 -3.42 -18.96 -6.84
N VAL A 19 -2.79 -17.79 -6.69
CA VAL A 19 -1.36 -17.61 -6.98
C VAL A 19 -0.48 -18.64 -6.27
N ALA A 20 -0.88 -19.15 -5.10
CA ALA A 20 -0.15 -20.16 -4.35
C ALA A 20 -0.03 -21.51 -5.07
N SER A 21 -1.00 -21.89 -5.91
CA SER A 21 -0.95 -23.15 -6.69
C SER A 21 -0.25 -22.99 -8.04
N CYS A 22 0.14 -21.77 -8.42
CA CYS A 22 0.87 -21.51 -9.66
C CYS A 22 2.35 -21.94 -9.57
N HIS A 23 2.98 -22.11 -10.75
CA HIS A 23 4.42 -22.40 -10.84
C HIS A 23 5.25 -21.34 -10.09
N VAL A 24 6.35 -21.76 -9.46
CA VAL A 24 7.24 -20.92 -8.63
C VAL A 24 7.63 -19.60 -9.33
N TYR A 25 7.83 -19.67 -10.64
CA TYR A 25 8.14 -18.51 -11.48
C TYR A 25 7.05 -17.42 -11.47
N ILE A 26 5.76 -17.82 -11.51
CA ILE A 26 4.62 -16.88 -11.47
C ILE A 26 4.45 -16.32 -10.06
N ARG A 27 4.56 -17.18 -9.04
CA ARG A 27 4.53 -16.78 -7.62
C ARG A 27 5.56 -15.70 -7.31
N MET A 28 6.81 -15.92 -7.75
CA MET A 28 7.90 -14.98 -7.51
C MET A 28 7.69 -13.64 -8.22
N GLN A 29 7.14 -13.64 -9.44
CA GLN A 29 6.79 -12.40 -10.14
C GLN A 29 5.66 -11.63 -9.44
N PHE A 30 4.62 -12.33 -8.98
CA PHE A 30 3.54 -11.73 -8.19
C PHE A 30 4.10 -11.09 -6.91
N LEU A 31 4.92 -11.82 -6.15
CA LEU A 31 5.55 -11.31 -4.93
C LEU A 31 6.38 -10.06 -5.21
N ARG A 32 7.28 -10.10 -6.20
CA ARG A 32 8.10 -8.92 -6.57
C ARG A 32 7.23 -7.71 -6.88
N LYS A 33 6.12 -7.88 -7.59
CA LYS A 33 5.19 -6.79 -7.91
C LYS A 33 4.54 -6.23 -6.65
N VAL A 34 4.00 -7.07 -5.78
CA VAL A 34 3.33 -6.65 -4.53
C VAL A 34 4.30 -5.94 -3.59
N TYR A 35 5.47 -6.54 -3.32
CA TYR A 35 6.49 -5.93 -2.46
C TYR A 35 7.00 -4.61 -3.03
N SER A 36 7.15 -4.48 -4.34
CA SER A 36 7.52 -3.21 -4.98
C SER A 36 6.47 -2.13 -4.78
N ILE A 37 5.18 -2.47 -4.94
CA ILE A 37 4.08 -1.52 -4.74
C ILE A 37 4.07 -1.03 -3.29
N VAL A 38 4.11 -1.95 -2.33
CA VAL A 38 4.14 -1.62 -0.90
C VAL A 38 5.36 -0.77 -0.54
N ALA A 39 6.53 -1.10 -1.10
CA ALA A 39 7.74 -0.33 -0.86
C ALA A 39 7.62 1.13 -1.35
N VAL A 40 7.08 1.33 -2.56
CA VAL A 40 6.83 2.67 -3.11
C VAL A 40 5.82 3.43 -2.26
N GLN A 41 4.74 2.78 -1.81
CA GLN A 41 3.73 3.40 -0.95
C GLN A 41 4.31 3.84 0.39
N LEU A 42 5.11 2.99 1.05
CA LEU A 42 5.75 3.33 2.32
C LEU A 42 6.76 4.47 2.17
N CYS A 43 7.56 4.47 1.10
CA CYS A 43 8.45 5.59 0.78
C CYS A 43 7.66 6.88 0.56
N PHE A 44 6.55 6.83 -0.17
CA PHE A 44 5.69 8.00 -0.40
C PHE A 44 5.14 8.55 0.92
N VAL A 45 4.59 7.69 1.79
CA VAL A 45 4.10 8.08 3.12
C VAL A 45 5.20 8.73 3.95
N ALA A 46 6.39 8.15 3.95
CA ALA A 46 7.55 8.69 4.67
C ALA A 46 7.96 10.08 4.17
N ILE A 47 8.00 10.28 2.86
CA ILE A 47 8.32 11.58 2.24
C ILE A 47 7.27 12.62 2.62
N VAL A 48 5.98 12.32 2.44
CA VAL A 48 4.89 13.25 2.78
C VAL A 48 4.91 13.61 4.26
N SER A 49 5.10 12.62 5.14
CA SER A 49 5.20 12.85 6.59
C SER A 49 6.40 13.74 6.94
N SER A 50 7.56 13.50 6.31
CA SER A 50 8.75 14.34 6.50
C SER A 50 8.52 15.78 6.03
N VAL A 51 7.80 15.98 4.92
CA VAL A 51 7.46 17.32 4.39
C VAL A 51 6.53 18.06 5.36
N ILE A 52 5.47 17.41 5.85
CA ILE A 52 4.52 18.00 6.81
C ILE A 52 5.25 18.50 8.06
N ILE A 53 6.19 17.73 8.58
CA ILE A 53 6.93 18.07 9.81
C ILE A 53 7.99 19.15 9.59
N SER A 54 8.58 19.19 8.39
CA SER A 54 9.59 20.19 8.04
C SER A 54 8.98 21.58 7.82
N LEU A 55 7.71 21.65 7.45
CA LEU A 55 6.99 22.89 7.16
C LEU A 55 6.07 23.27 8.33
N GLU A 56 6.51 24.20 9.18
CA GLU A 56 5.77 24.61 10.38
C GLU A 56 4.33 25.08 10.07
N ASN A 57 4.14 25.82 8.96
CA ASN A 57 2.81 26.28 8.53
C ASN A 57 1.86 25.12 8.23
N VAL A 58 2.36 24.06 7.59
CA VAL A 58 1.57 22.87 7.25
C VAL A 58 1.25 22.08 8.51
N LYS A 59 2.25 21.84 9.34
CA LYS A 59 2.08 21.20 10.66
C LYS A 59 1.03 21.92 11.51
N LEU A 60 1.13 23.23 11.67
CA LEU A 60 0.17 24.02 12.46
C LEU A 60 -1.24 23.99 11.84
N PHE A 61 -1.35 23.99 10.51
CA PHE A 61 -2.65 23.85 9.85
C PHE A 61 -3.37 22.56 10.26
N PHE A 62 -2.68 21.42 10.23
CA PHE A 62 -3.25 20.14 10.62
C PHE A 62 -3.56 20.06 12.12
N GLN A 63 -2.69 20.60 12.97
CA GLN A 63 -2.89 20.60 14.43
C GLN A 63 -4.06 21.48 14.88
N ASN A 64 -4.28 22.62 14.20
CA ASN A 64 -5.35 23.56 14.55
C ASN A 64 -6.72 23.16 13.96
N ASN A 65 -6.76 22.23 13.00
CA ASN A 65 -8.00 21.82 12.32
C ASN A 65 -8.29 20.33 12.53
N PRO A 66 -8.61 19.87 13.77
CA PRO A 66 -8.87 18.46 14.04
C PRO A 66 -10.04 17.89 13.23
N GLY A 67 -11.02 18.73 12.87
CA GLY A 67 -12.13 18.33 11.98
C GLY A 67 -11.66 17.94 10.57
N PHE A 68 -10.62 18.60 10.04
CA PHE A 68 -10.04 18.24 8.74
C PHE A 68 -9.30 16.90 8.82
N VAL A 69 -8.63 16.62 9.93
CA VAL A 69 -7.96 15.34 10.18
C VAL A 69 -8.98 14.20 10.27
N LEU A 70 -10.10 14.42 10.96
CA LEU A 70 -11.19 13.44 11.02
C LEU A 70 -11.79 13.19 9.62
N LEU A 71 -11.96 14.23 8.82
CA LEU A 71 -12.40 14.09 7.43
C LEU A 71 -11.42 13.24 6.60
N LEU A 72 -10.11 13.44 6.76
CA LEU A 72 -9.09 12.63 6.10
C LEU A 72 -9.15 11.17 6.55
N LEU A 73 -9.34 10.91 7.84
CA LEU A 73 -9.51 9.55 8.36
C LEU A 73 -10.78 8.88 7.81
N LEU A 74 -11.88 9.62 7.66
CA LEU A 74 -13.07 9.09 7.00
C LEU A 74 -12.81 8.82 5.52
N ALA A 75 -12.05 9.68 4.84
CA ALA A 75 -11.66 9.51 3.45
C ALA A 75 -10.75 8.28 3.24
N THR A 76 -9.84 7.97 4.17
CA THR A 76 -9.05 6.72 4.11
C THR A 76 -9.94 5.50 4.23
N MET A 77 -10.91 5.50 5.14
CA MET A 77 -11.87 4.40 5.27
C MET A 77 -12.73 4.23 4.00
N VAL A 78 -13.30 5.31 3.47
CA VAL A 78 -14.12 5.26 2.25
C VAL A 78 -13.31 4.77 1.05
N SER A 79 -12.08 5.27 0.87
CA SER A 79 -11.21 4.83 -0.22
C SER A 79 -10.79 3.35 -0.07
N LEU A 80 -10.61 2.86 1.16
CA LEU A 80 -10.37 1.44 1.43
C LEU A 80 -11.57 0.57 1.03
N PHE A 81 -12.80 0.99 1.38
CA PHE A 81 -14.00 0.27 0.97
C PHE A 81 -14.17 0.25 -0.55
N ALA A 82 -13.96 1.38 -1.22
CA ALA A 82 -14.00 1.46 -2.68
C ALA A 82 -12.95 0.53 -3.31
N LEU A 83 -11.73 0.52 -2.78
CA LEU A 83 -10.67 -0.37 -3.25
C LEU A 83 -11.04 -1.85 -3.06
N TYR A 84 -11.69 -2.21 -1.95
CA TYR A 84 -12.13 -3.58 -1.69
C TYR A 84 -13.17 -4.05 -2.72
N ILE A 85 -14.12 -3.18 -3.08
CA ILE A 85 -15.16 -3.45 -4.07
C ILE A 85 -14.52 -3.63 -5.45
N ASN A 86 -13.67 -2.69 -5.87
CA ASN A 86 -13.07 -2.66 -7.21
C ASN A 86 -11.71 -3.40 -7.28
N ARG A 87 -11.41 -4.31 -6.34
CA ARG A 87 -10.07 -4.95 -6.23
C ARG A 87 -9.66 -5.73 -7.49
N LEU A 88 -10.63 -6.28 -8.22
CA LEU A 88 -10.42 -7.06 -9.44
C LEU A 88 -10.39 -6.20 -10.72
N GLU A 89 -10.79 -4.93 -10.64
CA GLU A 89 -10.91 -4.06 -11.80
C GLU A 89 -9.61 -3.30 -12.08
N TYR A 90 -8.87 -3.78 -13.08
CA TYR A 90 -7.71 -3.07 -13.62
C TYR A 90 -8.17 -2.07 -14.71
N PRO A 91 -7.71 -0.80 -14.72
CA PRO A 91 -6.66 -0.20 -13.88
C PRO A 91 -7.19 0.58 -12.66
N ILE A 92 -8.50 0.57 -12.42
CA ILE A 92 -9.17 1.38 -11.38
C ILE A 92 -8.61 1.09 -9.99
N ASN A 93 -8.31 -0.17 -9.69
CA ASN A 93 -7.71 -0.58 -8.42
C ASN A 93 -6.39 0.16 -8.10
N PHE A 94 -5.52 0.40 -9.08
CA PHE A 94 -4.27 1.14 -8.87
C PHE A 94 -4.51 2.63 -8.61
N ALA A 95 -5.50 3.22 -9.28
CA ALA A 95 -5.87 4.61 -9.03
C ALA A 95 -6.45 4.79 -7.61
N LEU A 96 -7.36 3.90 -7.20
CA LEU A 96 -7.94 3.87 -5.85
C LEU A 96 -6.86 3.61 -4.79
N LEU A 97 -5.92 2.72 -5.07
CA LEU A 97 -4.78 2.45 -4.19
C LEU A 97 -3.91 3.71 -3.99
N GLY A 98 -3.65 4.48 -5.05
CA GLY A 98 -2.94 5.75 -4.97
C GLY A 98 -3.68 6.78 -4.13
N ILE A 99 -5.00 6.93 -4.32
CA ILE A 99 -5.86 7.83 -3.54
C ILE A 99 -5.86 7.44 -2.07
N PHE A 100 -6.01 6.15 -1.77
CA PHE A 100 -5.91 5.61 -0.41
C PHE A 100 -4.55 5.97 0.22
N THR A 101 -3.46 5.75 -0.50
CA THR A 101 -2.10 6.06 -0.03
C THR A 101 -1.92 7.56 0.24
N LEU A 102 -2.53 8.42 -0.57
CA LEU A 102 -2.48 9.87 -0.38
C LEU A 102 -3.18 10.27 0.92
N PHE A 103 -4.43 9.86 1.13
CA PHE A 103 -5.15 10.20 2.36
C PHE A 103 -4.49 9.60 3.60
N GLU A 104 -3.96 8.38 3.48
CA GLU A 104 -3.24 7.72 4.57
C GLU A 104 -1.95 8.48 4.91
N SER A 105 -1.20 8.94 3.89
CA SER A 105 0.03 9.72 4.11
C SER A 105 -0.21 11.05 4.83
N LEU A 106 -1.34 11.72 4.54
CA LEU A 106 -1.72 12.97 5.23
C LEU A 106 -2.15 12.71 6.67
N THR A 107 -2.87 11.60 6.90
CA THR A 107 -3.31 11.19 8.23
C THR A 107 -2.11 10.82 9.11
N ILE A 108 -1.22 9.95 8.61
CA ILE A 108 0.02 9.58 9.28
C ILE A 108 0.91 10.81 9.51
N GLY A 109 1.10 11.65 8.49
CA GLY A 109 1.91 12.87 8.63
C GLY A 109 1.39 13.82 9.72
N THR A 110 0.07 13.90 9.89
CA THR A 110 -0.54 14.65 10.99
C THR A 110 -0.25 14.02 12.35
N VAL A 111 -0.46 12.71 12.50
CA VAL A 111 -0.19 11.99 13.76
C VAL A 111 1.28 12.13 14.15
N VAL A 112 2.17 11.96 13.19
CA VAL A 112 3.61 12.03 13.41
C VAL A 112 4.08 13.46 13.71
N SER A 113 3.32 14.49 13.32
CA SER A 113 3.61 15.90 13.64
C SER A 113 3.54 16.26 15.14
N PHE A 114 2.90 15.41 15.95
CA PHE A 114 2.85 15.56 17.41
C PHE A 114 4.09 14.99 18.12
N PHE A 115 4.99 14.34 17.39
CA PHE A 115 6.24 13.79 17.91
C PHE A 115 7.44 14.66 17.54
N ASP A 116 8.56 14.45 18.25
CA ASP A 116 9.80 15.16 17.97
C ASP A 116 10.34 14.85 16.57
N LYS A 117 10.57 15.91 15.77
CA LYS A 117 11.07 15.82 14.39
C LYS A 117 12.31 14.93 14.24
N ILE A 118 13.23 14.97 15.22
CA ILE A 118 14.48 14.20 15.17
C ILE A 118 14.18 12.70 15.29
N LEU A 119 13.30 12.31 16.22
CA LEU A 119 12.89 10.92 16.41
C LEU A 119 12.16 10.40 15.17
N VAL A 120 11.31 11.23 14.58
CA VAL A 120 10.56 10.88 13.37
C VAL A 120 11.49 10.64 12.18
N ILE A 121 12.43 11.55 11.92
CA ILE A 121 13.35 11.41 10.80
C ILE A 121 14.21 10.15 10.97
N GLN A 122 14.65 9.83 12.19
CA GLN A 122 15.35 8.58 12.48
C GLN A 122 14.47 7.35 12.18
N ALA A 123 13.22 7.34 12.63
CA ALA A 123 12.28 6.26 12.36
C ALA A 123 12.03 6.06 10.85
N VAL A 124 11.88 7.17 10.11
CA VAL A 124 11.74 7.16 8.64
C VAL A 124 12.96 6.53 7.97
N ILE A 125 14.18 6.93 8.36
CA ILE A 125 15.42 6.39 7.78
C ILE A 125 15.54 4.89 8.03
N ILE A 126 15.28 4.43 9.26
CA ILE A 126 15.35 3.01 9.61
C ILE A 126 14.30 2.21 8.82
N THR A 127 13.07 2.71 8.76
CA THR A 127 11.98 2.06 8.02
C THR A 127 12.30 1.98 6.53
N ALA A 128 12.78 3.07 5.94
CA ALA A 128 13.18 3.10 4.54
C ALA A 128 14.32 2.10 4.26
N ALA A 129 15.32 2.03 5.13
CA ALA A 129 16.41 1.05 5.00
C ALA A 129 15.91 -0.39 5.05
N ILE A 130 14.99 -0.71 5.97
CA ILE A 130 14.37 -2.05 6.08
C ILE A 130 13.54 -2.35 4.83
N VAL A 131 12.68 -1.42 4.39
CA VAL A 131 11.82 -1.60 3.22
C VAL A 131 12.65 -1.80 1.96
N ILE A 132 13.69 -0.98 1.73
CA ILE A 132 14.60 -1.12 0.59
C ILE A 132 15.37 -2.43 0.67
N GLY A 133 15.91 -2.78 1.86
CA GLY A 133 16.63 -4.03 2.08
C GLY A 133 15.78 -5.27 1.79
N LEU A 134 14.55 -5.30 2.31
CA LEU A 134 13.58 -6.37 2.04
C LEU A 134 13.17 -6.40 0.57
N THR A 135 12.98 -5.23 -0.05
CA THR A 135 12.68 -5.15 -1.49
C THR A 135 13.83 -5.78 -2.28
N ILE A 136 15.07 -5.32 -2.11
CA ILE A 136 16.23 -5.90 -2.79
C ILE A 136 16.35 -7.41 -2.52
N TYR A 137 16.12 -7.84 -1.28
CA TYR A 137 16.13 -9.25 -0.90
C TYR A 137 15.07 -10.06 -1.65
N THR A 138 13.83 -9.58 -1.75
CA THR A 138 12.76 -10.25 -2.52
C THR A 138 13.04 -10.32 -4.03
N PHE A 139 13.79 -9.36 -4.58
CA PHE A 139 14.23 -9.39 -5.98
C PHE A 139 15.38 -10.37 -6.22
N GLN A 140 16.34 -10.48 -5.29
CA GLN A 140 17.50 -11.36 -5.42
C GLN A 140 17.22 -12.81 -5.00
N THR A 141 16.30 -13.02 -4.05
CA THR A 141 16.05 -14.36 -3.51
C THR A 141 15.37 -15.23 -4.55
N LYS A 142 16.01 -16.36 -4.85
CA LYS A 142 15.43 -17.49 -5.59
C LYS A 142 14.82 -18.54 -4.65
N ARG A 143 14.84 -18.27 -3.33
CA ARG A 143 14.29 -19.16 -2.31
C ARG A 143 12.78 -19.07 -2.36
N ASP A 144 12.15 -20.18 -2.73
CA ASP A 144 10.71 -20.34 -2.64
C ASP A 144 10.35 -20.53 -1.16
N PHE A 145 9.62 -19.58 -0.55
CA PHE A 145 9.16 -19.69 0.84
C PHE A 145 7.97 -20.64 1.00
N SER A 146 7.80 -21.58 0.06
CA SER A 146 6.72 -22.56 0.07
C SER A 146 6.69 -23.43 1.33
N ASP A 147 7.83 -23.58 2.03
CA ASP A 147 7.94 -24.32 3.29
C ASP A 147 7.67 -23.47 4.55
N MET A 148 7.50 -22.15 4.44
CA MET A 148 7.27 -21.25 5.58
C MET A 148 5.81 -20.76 5.69
N GLY A 149 4.90 -21.31 4.88
CA GLY A 149 3.49 -20.93 4.84
C GLY A 149 2.56 -22.14 4.82
N ALA A 150 2.43 -22.80 5.97
CA ALA A 150 1.33 -23.70 6.27
C ALA A 150 0.84 -23.46 7.70
N ILE A 151 -0.17 -22.59 7.83
CA ILE A 151 -1.31 -22.70 8.73
C ILE A 151 -2.51 -22.08 8.04
#